data_AF-A0A959TIK0-F1
#
_entry.id   AF-A0A959TIK0-F1
#
_cell.length_a   1.000
_cell.length_b   1.000
_cell.length_c   1.000
_cell.angle_alpha   90.00
_cell.angle_beta   90.00
_cell.angle_gamma   90.00
#
_symmetry.space_group_name_H-M   'P 1'
#
loop_
_entity.id
_entity.type
_entity.pdbx_description
1 polymer ?
#
loop_
_entity_poly.entity_id
_entity_poly.type
_entity_poly.pdbx_seq_one_letter_code
_entity_poly.pdbx_strand_id
1 'polypeptide(L)'
;VFDGLVIQPKDVAPTPGRRHTDFSELSNRMLERCRDVSEAVAFLQAYDLIFLHQSMFFLADAEGRYAVVQNDTILVGHEPHFAVGNWRLDRGTDYAAIPIPRLQQGRELLQAGVAPTVDGAWSVLEGMRSCRKFIGNGTFFSTVFEPDSGRVHLAFYHDYDHRITFDLQEELAKGEHTLDLPSLFPPNEAYQALQAYRTPFHDRWLFWGLMGWGGLAVLWGFILGVWVLVNGVRRLRRLPVRTSWPLVLAGLSMVALVGLVGVLLTLEQVFYFGLGDVRPVLAMLPYFLLVVAVVLFVRLRRHATERWPLMPALVVLLPVLAGCAYWGFFLPH
;
A
#
# COMPACT_ATOMS: atom_id res chain seq x y z
N VAL A 1 -16.91 -5.75 19.95
CA VAL A 1 -15.66 -5.74 19.16
C VAL A 1 -15.72 -4.60 18.16
N PHE A 2 -14.60 -3.98 17.81
CA PHE A 2 -14.54 -3.02 16.70
C PHE A 2 -13.33 -3.25 15.79
N ASP A 3 -13.43 -2.78 14.56
CA ASP A 3 -12.30 -2.59 13.64
C ASP A 3 -12.45 -1.25 12.88
N GLY A 4 -11.34 -0.72 12.38
CA GLY A 4 -11.26 0.54 11.63
C GLY A 4 -10.83 0.31 10.18
N LEU A 5 -11.59 0.83 9.22
CA LEU A 5 -11.28 0.66 7.79
C LEU A 5 -11.14 2.01 7.11
N VAL A 6 -10.12 2.15 6.26
CA VAL A 6 -9.99 3.29 5.33
C VAL A 6 -10.97 3.11 4.18
N ILE A 7 -11.76 4.14 3.86
CA ILE A 7 -12.78 4.12 2.80
C ILE A 7 -12.65 5.36 1.89
N GLN A 8 -13.51 5.51 0.89
CA GLN A 8 -13.52 6.70 0.03
C GLN A 8 -13.81 7.95 0.86
N PRO A 9 -13.10 9.07 0.62
CA PRO A 9 -13.31 10.31 1.36
C PRO A 9 -14.71 10.89 1.12
N LYS A 10 -15.29 11.54 2.13
CA LYS A 10 -16.54 12.30 2.00
C LYS A 10 -16.51 13.54 2.87
N ASP A 11 -16.63 14.71 2.26
CA ASP A 11 -16.73 15.98 2.99
C ASP A 11 -18.09 16.11 3.67
N VAL A 12 -18.07 16.51 4.94
CA VAL A 12 -19.27 16.83 5.73
C VAL A 12 -19.02 18.11 6.50
N ALA A 13 -20.09 18.87 6.76
CA ALA A 13 -20.00 20.01 7.68
C ALA A 13 -19.93 19.50 9.14
N PRO A 14 -19.22 20.22 10.03
CA PRO A 14 -19.27 19.93 11.46
C PRO A 14 -20.71 19.92 11.98
N THR A 15 -21.02 19.05 12.92
CA THR A 15 -22.37 18.97 13.51
C THR A 15 -22.46 19.87 14.74
N PRO A 16 -23.24 20.96 14.73
CA PRO A 16 -23.30 21.91 15.84
C PRO A 16 -23.70 21.23 17.16
N GLY A 17 -23.00 21.58 18.25
CA GLY A 17 -23.28 21.10 19.59
C GLY A 17 -22.76 19.69 19.91
N ARG A 18 -22.14 18.99 18.95
CA ARG A 18 -21.49 17.71 19.20
C ARG A 18 -20.06 17.89 19.70
N ARG A 19 -19.57 16.89 20.43
CA ARG A 19 -18.22 16.89 21.00
C ARG A 19 -17.19 16.50 19.93
N HIS A 20 -16.02 17.12 19.99
CA HIS A 20 -14.86 16.73 19.18
C HIS A 20 -13.90 15.87 20.00
N THR A 21 -13.28 14.90 19.35
CA THR A 21 -12.21 14.03 19.89
C THR A 21 -11.50 13.38 18.70
N ASP A 22 -10.41 12.69 18.94
CA ASP A 22 -9.72 11.90 17.91
C ASP A 22 -10.20 10.44 17.89
N PHE A 23 -9.76 9.70 16.89
CA PHE A 23 -10.16 8.31 16.67
C PHE A 23 -9.81 7.41 17.87
N SER A 24 -8.59 7.52 18.40
CA SER A 24 -8.06 6.63 19.43
C SER A 24 -8.73 6.87 20.78
N GLU A 25 -8.90 8.13 21.16
CA GLU A 25 -9.61 8.48 22.39
C GLU A 25 -11.08 8.03 22.32
N LEU A 26 -11.75 8.23 21.18
CA LEU A 26 -13.14 7.83 21.01
C LEU A 26 -13.30 6.30 21.07
N SER A 27 -12.44 5.55 20.37
CA SER A 27 -12.51 4.09 20.34
C SER A 27 -12.26 3.47 21.71
N ASN A 28 -11.28 4.00 22.47
CA ASN A 28 -10.99 3.51 23.81
C ASN A 28 -12.15 3.77 24.77
N ARG A 29 -12.67 5.01 24.80
CA ARG A 29 -13.82 5.36 25.66
C ARG A 29 -15.07 4.57 25.30
N MET A 30 -15.27 4.26 24.01
CA MET A 30 -16.39 3.42 23.57
C MET A 30 -16.23 1.99 24.11
N LEU A 31 -15.07 1.37 23.94
CA LEU A 31 -14.81 0.03 24.46
C LEU A 31 -14.88 -0.07 25.99
N GLU A 32 -14.48 0.98 26.70
CA GLU A 32 -14.55 1.03 28.17
C GLU A 32 -15.97 1.15 28.72
N ARG A 33 -16.90 1.73 27.96
CA ARG A 33 -18.21 2.18 28.47
C ARG A 33 -19.40 1.44 27.89
N CYS A 34 -19.26 0.89 26.70
CA CYS A 34 -20.37 0.32 25.95
C CYS A 34 -20.30 -1.20 25.99
N ARG A 35 -21.40 -1.83 26.39
CA ARG A 35 -21.55 -3.28 26.43
C ARG A 35 -21.86 -3.88 25.06
N ASP A 36 -22.66 -3.17 24.26
CA ASP A 36 -23.21 -3.68 23.01
C ASP A 36 -23.22 -2.62 21.90
N VAL A 37 -23.63 -3.02 20.69
CA VAL A 37 -23.66 -2.12 19.52
C VAL A 37 -24.66 -0.98 19.71
N SER A 38 -25.78 -1.20 20.40
CA SER A 38 -26.80 -0.17 20.61
C SER A 38 -26.27 0.95 21.52
N GLU A 39 -25.61 0.58 22.62
CA GLU A 39 -24.94 1.53 23.50
C GLU A 39 -23.80 2.27 22.79
N ALA A 40 -23.00 1.55 21.99
CA ALA A 40 -21.91 2.16 21.22
C ALA A 40 -22.43 3.18 20.21
N VAL A 41 -23.51 2.87 19.47
CA VAL A 41 -24.14 3.80 18.54
C VAL A 41 -24.67 5.03 19.28
N ALA A 42 -25.36 4.85 20.41
CA ALA A 42 -25.87 5.96 21.21
C ALA A 42 -24.73 6.85 21.75
N PHE A 43 -23.61 6.24 22.19
CA PHE A 43 -22.40 6.94 22.60
C PHE A 43 -21.81 7.78 21.45
N LEU A 44 -21.65 7.19 20.28
CA LEU A 44 -21.05 7.84 19.10
C LEU A 44 -21.89 8.99 18.55
N GLN A 45 -23.22 8.94 18.70
CA GLN A 45 -24.12 10.02 18.28
C GLN A 45 -23.89 11.34 19.05
N ALA A 46 -23.27 11.29 20.23
CA ALA A 46 -22.90 12.49 21.00
C ALA A 46 -21.65 13.22 20.44
N TYR A 47 -20.94 12.62 19.51
CA TYR A 47 -19.70 13.13 18.95
C TYR A 47 -19.85 13.57 17.49
N ASP A 48 -19.05 14.56 17.11
CA ASP A 48 -18.88 14.93 15.72
C ASP A 48 -17.95 13.92 15.05
N LEU A 49 -18.47 13.21 14.07
CA LEU A 49 -17.79 12.13 13.37
C LEU A 49 -17.02 12.63 12.14
N ILE A 50 -16.86 13.94 11.94
CA ILE A 50 -16.14 14.53 10.80
C ILE A 50 -14.72 13.97 10.60
N PHE A 51 -14.06 13.56 11.68
CA PHE A 51 -12.73 12.93 11.63
C PHE A 51 -12.73 11.58 10.89
N LEU A 52 -13.89 10.95 10.72
CA LEU A 52 -14.10 9.76 9.88
C LEU A 52 -14.20 10.08 8.38
N HIS A 53 -13.65 11.21 7.93
CA HIS A 53 -13.70 11.67 6.53
C HIS A 53 -13.33 10.58 5.53
N GLN A 54 -12.28 9.81 5.81
CA GLN A 54 -11.76 8.72 4.99
C GLN A 54 -11.72 7.39 5.75
N SER A 55 -12.52 7.23 6.79
CA SER A 55 -12.53 6.01 7.61
C SER A 55 -13.93 5.63 8.08
N MET A 56 -14.05 4.40 8.57
CA MET A 56 -15.26 3.93 9.24
C MET A 56 -14.90 3.04 10.42
N PHE A 57 -15.79 2.99 11.41
CA PHE A 57 -15.81 1.89 12.38
C PHE A 57 -16.73 0.78 11.87
N PHE A 58 -16.28 -0.45 12.07
CA PHE A 58 -17.14 -1.63 12.03
C PHE A 58 -17.26 -2.19 13.44
N LEU A 59 -18.49 -2.26 13.96
CA LEU A 59 -18.80 -2.75 15.31
C LEU A 59 -19.58 -4.05 15.21
N ALA A 60 -19.34 -4.98 16.12
CA ALA A 60 -20.16 -6.18 16.31
C ALA A 60 -20.25 -6.53 17.80
N ASP A 61 -21.42 -7.03 18.24
CA ASP A 61 -21.66 -7.52 19.60
C ASP A 61 -21.98 -9.02 19.66
N ALA A 62 -22.06 -9.54 20.89
CA ALA A 62 -22.35 -10.95 21.18
C ALA A 62 -23.75 -11.39 20.72
N GLU A 63 -24.67 -10.45 20.52
CA GLU A 63 -26.03 -10.73 20.07
C GLU A 63 -26.11 -10.83 18.54
N GLY A 64 -24.98 -10.64 17.83
CA GLY A 64 -24.89 -10.67 16.38
C GLY A 64 -25.31 -9.36 15.72
N ARG A 65 -25.55 -8.28 16.48
CA ARG A 65 -25.80 -6.97 15.90
C ARG A 65 -24.49 -6.37 15.45
N TYR A 66 -24.54 -5.58 14.40
CA TYR A 66 -23.40 -4.85 13.91
C TYR A 66 -23.76 -3.43 13.52
N ALA A 67 -22.75 -2.57 13.49
CA ALA A 67 -22.89 -1.23 12.95
C ALA A 67 -21.69 -0.84 12.08
N VAL A 68 -21.97 -0.12 10.99
CA VAL A 68 -20.97 0.56 10.17
C VAL A 68 -21.13 2.06 10.40
N VAL A 69 -20.13 2.68 11.03
CA VAL A 69 -20.16 4.08 11.44
C VAL A 69 -19.23 4.87 10.54
N GLN A 70 -19.78 5.84 9.83
CA GLN A 70 -19.07 6.75 8.93
C GLN A 70 -19.32 8.19 9.38
N ASN A 71 -18.61 9.17 8.80
CA ASN A 71 -18.77 10.57 9.21
C ASN A 71 -20.16 11.18 8.95
N ASP A 72 -20.95 10.58 8.05
CA ASP A 72 -22.27 11.07 7.65
C ASP A 72 -23.43 10.11 7.96
N THR A 73 -23.12 8.82 8.16
CA THR A 73 -24.13 7.76 8.24
C THR A 73 -23.73 6.71 9.27
N ILE A 74 -24.73 6.18 9.99
CA ILE A 74 -24.60 4.97 10.79
C ILE A 74 -25.57 3.94 10.24
N LEU A 75 -25.05 2.81 9.77
CA LEU A 75 -25.83 1.65 9.33
C LEU A 75 -25.83 0.63 10.47
N VAL A 76 -27.00 0.07 10.81
CA VAL A 76 -27.14 -0.96 11.84
C VAL A 76 -27.82 -2.16 11.20
N GLY A 77 -27.34 -3.36 11.51
CA GLY A 77 -27.88 -4.61 10.99
C GLY A 77 -27.80 -5.76 11.99
N HIS A 78 -28.43 -6.88 11.63
CA HIS A 78 -28.58 -8.10 12.44
C HIS A 78 -28.72 -9.35 11.57
N GLU A 79 -28.20 -9.29 10.35
CA GLU A 79 -28.19 -10.40 9.42
C GLU A 79 -27.28 -11.53 9.93
N PRO A 80 -27.59 -12.81 9.62
CA PRO A 80 -26.81 -13.96 10.08
C PRO A 80 -25.33 -13.91 9.71
N HIS A 81 -24.99 -13.20 8.64
CA HIS A 81 -23.63 -12.95 8.22
C HIS A 81 -23.52 -11.56 7.57
N PHE A 82 -22.41 -10.89 7.79
CA PHE A 82 -22.11 -9.60 7.19
C PHE A 82 -20.61 -9.43 7.00
N ALA A 83 -20.19 -8.83 5.89
CA ALA A 83 -18.80 -8.58 5.61
C ALA A 83 -18.63 -7.19 4.98
N VAL A 84 -17.59 -6.50 5.42
CA VAL A 84 -17.20 -5.18 4.92
C VAL A 84 -15.74 -5.18 4.48
N GLY A 85 -15.43 -4.27 3.56
CA GLY A 85 -14.06 -3.99 3.14
C GLY A 85 -13.81 -2.49 3.14
N ASN A 86 -12.73 -2.06 2.52
CA ASN A 86 -12.34 -0.65 2.35
C ASN A 86 -13.26 0.09 1.35
N TRP A 87 -14.57 0.03 1.57
CA TRP A 87 -15.60 0.60 0.71
C TRP A 87 -16.66 1.32 1.55
N ARG A 88 -16.99 2.54 1.14
CA ARG A 88 -18.04 3.36 1.72
C ARG A 88 -19.40 2.77 1.38
N LEU A 89 -20.15 2.45 2.42
CA LEU A 89 -21.52 1.94 2.30
C LEU A 89 -22.55 3.07 2.46
N ASP A 90 -23.75 2.81 1.96
CA ASP A 90 -24.98 3.55 2.19
C ASP A 90 -26.16 2.55 2.19
N ARG A 91 -27.39 3.04 2.41
CA ARG A 91 -28.59 2.18 2.45
C ARG A 91 -28.93 1.53 1.10
N GLY A 92 -28.44 2.06 -0.01
CA GLY A 92 -28.73 1.59 -1.37
C GLY A 92 -27.56 0.82 -1.99
N THR A 93 -26.54 0.46 -1.20
CA THR A 93 -25.31 -0.09 -1.74
C THR A 93 -25.55 -1.44 -2.39
N ASP A 94 -25.25 -1.53 -3.68
CA ASP A 94 -25.14 -2.80 -4.37
C ASP A 94 -23.80 -3.45 -3.97
N TYR A 95 -23.89 -4.34 -2.98
CA TYR A 95 -22.72 -5.03 -2.47
C TYR A 95 -22.03 -5.89 -3.55
N ALA A 96 -22.76 -6.42 -4.55
CA ALA A 96 -22.17 -7.22 -5.63
C ALA A 96 -21.30 -6.38 -6.58
N ALA A 97 -21.60 -5.08 -6.69
CA ALA A 97 -20.83 -4.14 -7.50
C ALA A 97 -19.54 -3.63 -6.83
N ILE A 98 -19.28 -3.95 -5.57
CA ILE A 98 -18.08 -3.48 -4.86
C ILE A 98 -16.82 -4.12 -5.50
N PRO A 99 -15.89 -3.33 -6.06
CA PRO A 99 -14.74 -3.83 -6.82
C PRO A 99 -13.58 -4.25 -5.90
N ILE A 100 -13.87 -5.07 -4.89
CA ILE A 100 -12.88 -5.60 -3.94
C ILE A 100 -12.95 -7.13 -4.01
N PRO A 101 -12.10 -7.79 -4.83
CA PRO A 101 -12.19 -9.24 -5.08
C PRO A 101 -12.17 -10.09 -3.80
N ARG A 102 -11.26 -9.77 -2.87
CA ARG A 102 -11.16 -10.46 -1.58
C ARG A 102 -12.43 -10.33 -0.72
N LEU A 103 -13.14 -9.20 -0.79
CA LEU A 103 -14.41 -9.02 -0.09
C LEU A 103 -15.48 -9.90 -0.72
N GLN A 104 -15.53 -9.95 -2.06
CA GLN A 104 -16.50 -10.81 -2.75
C GLN A 104 -16.25 -12.29 -2.42
N GLN A 105 -14.99 -12.72 -2.40
CA GLN A 105 -14.62 -14.08 -1.98
C GLN A 105 -15.10 -14.41 -0.56
N GLY A 106 -14.88 -13.51 0.41
CA GLY A 106 -15.39 -13.70 1.77
C GLY A 106 -16.92 -13.77 1.84
N ARG A 107 -17.61 -12.93 1.05
CA ARG A 107 -19.08 -12.93 0.97
C ARG A 107 -19.63 -14.21 0.34
N GLU A 108 -18.98 -14.72 -0.70
CA GLU A 108 -19.34 -16.00 -1.32
C GLU A 108 -19.21 -17.15 -0.33
N LEU A 109 -18.13 -17.20 0.46
CA LEU A 109 -17.95 -18.20 1.51
C LEU A 109 -19.04 -18.13 2.59
N LEU A 110 -19.38 -16.92 3.05
CA LEU A 110 -20.45 -16.72 4.02
C LEU A 110 -21.82 -17.15 3.46
N GLN A 111 -22.12 -16.79 2.21
CA GLN A 111 -23.37 -17.17 1.52
C GLN A 111 -23.46 -18.67 1.25
N ALA A 112 -22.32 -19.35 1.06
CA ALA A 112 -22.25 -20.80 0.91
C ALA A 112 -22.53 -21.56 2.23
N GLY A 113 -22.74 -20.86 3.35
CA GLY A 113 -23.11 -21.47 4.62
C GLY A 113 -21.92 -22.05 5.38
N VAL A 114 -20.76 -21.38 5.32
CA VAL A 114 -19.64 -21.68 6.22
C VAL A 114 -20.15 -21.77 7.67
N ALA A 115 -19.71 -22.81 8.38
CA ALA A 115 -20.16 -23.06 9.75
C ALA A 115 -19.83 -21.86 10.66
N PRO A 116 -20.73 -21.46 11.57
CA PRO A 116 -20.49 -20.38 12.54
C PRO A 116 -19.60 -20.88 13.69
N THR A 117 -18.39 -21.32 13.36
CA THR A 117 -17.37 -21.82 14.28
C THR A 117 -16.09 -21.01 14.09
N VAL A 118 -15.15 -21.11 15.05
CA VAL A 118 -13.83 -20.48 14.94
C VAL A 118 -13.11 -20.90 13.65
N ASP A 119 -13.11 -22.20 13.32
CA ASP A 119 -12.48 -22.68 12.09
C ASP A 119 -13.23 -22.21 10.82
N GLY A 120 -14.56 -22.08 10.88
CA GLY A 120 -15.33 -21.47 9.80
C GLY A 120 -14.94 -20.01 9.58
N ALA A 121 -14.84 -19.22 10.64
CA ALA A 121 -14.38 -17.83 10.56
C ALA A 121 -12.95 -17.73 9.99
N TRP A 122 -12.05 -18.65 10.38
CA TRP A 122 -10.71 -18.71 9.80
C TRP A 122 -10.72 -18.99 8.30
N SER A 123 -11.56 -19.91 7.82
CA SER A 123 -11.68 -20.18 6.38
C SER A 123 -12.11 -18.94 5.58
N VAL A 124 -12.98 -18.12 6.15
CA VAL A 124 -13.40 -16.84 5.55
C VAL A 124 -12.23 -15.85 5.54
N LEU A 125 -11.54 -15.67 6.67
CA LEU A 125 -10.39 -14.75 6.76
C LEU A 125 -9.23 -15.17 5.86
N GLU A 126 -8.97 -16.47 5.72
CA GLU A 126 -7.97 -16.99 4.79
C GLU A 126 -8.37 -16.67 3.34
N GLY A 127 -9.64 -16.87 2.97
CA GLY A 127 -10.16 -16.47 1.66
C GLY A 127 -10.10 -14.96 1.43
N MET A 128 -10.22 -14.14 2.48
CA MET A 128 -10.15 -12.68 2.39
C MET A 128 -8.73 -12.11 2.47
N ARG A 129 -7.69 -12.95 2.66
CA ARG A 129 -6.32 -12.48 2.89
C ARG A 129 -5.77 -11.73 1.67
N SER A 130 -5.04 -10.66 1.91
CA SER A 130 -4.22 -10.01 0.88
C SER A 130 -2.81 -10.57 0.98
N CYS A 131 -2.30 -11.19 -0.07
CA CYS A 131 -0.88 -11.58 -0.17
C CYS A 131 -0.38 -11.21 -1.56
N ARG A 132 0.43 -10.14 -1.65
CA ARG A 132 0.93 -9.65 -2.94
C ARG A 132 2.08 -10.52 -3.43
N LYS A 133 2.15 -10.72 -4.75
CA LYS A 133 3.05 -11.70 -5.37
C LYS A 133 4.53 -11.39 -5.19
N PHE A 134 4.90 -10.11 -5.10
CA PHE A 134 6.32 -9.72 -5.15
C PHE A 134 7.07 -9.99 -3.84
N ILE A 135 6.60 -9.44 -2.71
CA ILE A 135 7.24 -9.59 -1.39
C ILE A 135 6.33 -10.26 -0.36
N GLY A 136 5.22 -10.87 -0.79
CA GLY A 136 4.30 -11.57 0.11
C GLY A 136 3.60 -10.66 1.12
N ASN A 137 3.59 -9.34 0.89
CA ASN A 137 3.03 -8.38 1.84
C ASN A 137 1.51 -8.23 1.69
N GLY A 138 0.83 -7.93 2.79
CA GLY A 138 -0.61 -7.64 2.79
C GLY A 138 -1.21 -7.71 4.19
N THR A 139 -2.05 -8.71 4.47
CA THR A 139 -2.60 -8.99 5.80
C THR A 139 -1.50 -9.32 6.81
N PHE A 140 -1.18 -8.37 7.70
CA PHE A 140 -0.17 -8.54 8.75
C PHE A 140 -0.62 -9.48 9.87
N PHE A 141 -1.90 -9.42 10.23
CA PHE A 141 -2.50 -10.30 11.21
C PHE A 141 -4.00 -10.41 10.92
N SER A 142 -4.59 -11.44 11.48
CA SER A 142 -6.02 -11.70 11.40
C SER A 142 -6.51 -12.07 12.80
N THR A 143 -7.68 -11.54 13.19
CA THR A 143 -8.29 -11.82 14.49
C THR A 143 -9.66 -12.45 14.32
N VAL A 144 -9.96 -13.43 15.17
CA VAL A 144 -11.32 -13.97 15.36
C VAL A 144 -11.71 -13.73 16.80
N PHE A 145 -12.84 -13.07 17.01
CA PHE A 145 -13.37 -12.82 18.34
C PHE A 145 -14.52 -13.78 18.61
N GLU A 146 -14.56 -14.34 19.82
CA GLU A 146 -15.70 -15.08 20.37
C GLU A 146 -16.31 -14.25 21.53
N PRO A 147 -17.19 -13.27 21.25
CA PRO A 147 -17.66 -12.31 22.24
C PRO A 147 -18.35 -12.95 23.44
N ASP A 148 -19.05 -14.08 23.23
CA ASP A 148 -19.75 -14.82 24.30
C ASP A 148 -18.80 -15.37 25.36
N SER A 149 -17.63 -15.86 24.92
CA SER A 149 -16.63 -16.47 25.80
C SER A 149 -15.48 -15.53 26.16
N GLY A 150 -15.45 -14.32 25.60
CA GLY A 150 -14.34 -13.38 25.80
C GLY A 150 -13.00 -13.86 25.24
N ARG A 151 -13.00 -14.80 24.27
CA ARG A 151 -11.77 -15.32 23.65
C ARG A 151 -11.43 -14.57 22.38
N VAL A 152 -10.14 -14.33 22.18
CA VAL A 152 -9.59 -13.67 20.99
C VAL A 152 -8.54 -14.57 20.37
N HIS A 153 -8.75 -15.00 19.14
CA HIS A 153 -7.80 -15.80 18.39
C HIS A 153 -7.06 -14.90 17.43
N LEU A 154 -5.77 -15.14 17.27
CA LEU A 154 -4.88 -14.33 16.48
C LEU A 154 -4.00 -15.23 15.62
N ALA A 155 -3.90 -14.86 14.35
CA ALA A 155 -2.99 -15.42 13.36
C ALA A 155 -2.08 -14.30 12.85
N PHE A 156 -0.83 -14.65 12.55
CA PHE A 156 0.19 -13.67 12.15
C PHE A 156 0.68 -13.95 10.72
N TYR A 157 0.74 -12.89 9.91
CA TYR A 157 1.39 -12.84 8.60
C TYR A 157 1.08 -14.03 7.69
N HIS A 158 -0.21 -14.23 7.40
CA HIS A 158 -0.76 -15.31 6.56
C HIS A 158 -0.59 -16.74 7.09
N ASP A 159 0.03 -16.93 8.25
CA ASP A 159 0.16 -18.21 8.92
C ASP A 159 -1.08 -18.46 9.78
N TYR A 160 -1.99 -19.27 9.24
CA TYR A 160 -3.21 -19.70 9.93
C TYR A 160 -3.04 -21.05 10.63
N ASP A 161 -1.88 -21.71 10.47
CA ASP A 161 -1.58 -22.97 11.14
C ASP A 161 -1.13 -22.72 12.59
N HIS A 162 -0.36 -21.65 12.81
CA HIS A 162 0.06 -21.23 14.14
C HIS A 162 -0.83 -20.09 14.65
N ARG A 163 -1.91 -20.48 15.33
CA ARG A 163 -2.85 -19.56 15.98
C ARG A 163 -2.59 -19.50 17.47
N ILE A 164 -2.73 -18.31 18.06
CA ILE A 164 -2.72 -18.12 19.51
C ILE A 164 -4.09 -17.64 19.96
N THR A 165 -4.47 -18.00 21.19
CA THR A 165 -5.76 -17.62 21.79
C THR A 165 -5.51 -16.91 23.10
N PHE A 166 -6.14 -15.76 23.27
CA PHE A 166 -6.19 -15.01 24.51
C PHE A 166 -7.55 -15.19 25.18
N ASP A 167 -7.53 -15.36 26.49
CA ASP A 167 -8.68 -15.09 27.34
C ASP A 167 -8.63 -13.61 27.76
N LEU A 168 -9.65 -12.84 27.40
CA LEU A 168 -9.65 -11.40 27.65
C LEU A 168 -9.69 -11.06 29.14
N GLN A 169 -10.34 -11.89 29.96
CA GLN A 169 -10.39 -11.65 31.41
C GLN A 169 -9.02 -11.86 32.04
N GLU A 170 -8.32 -12.94 31.65
CA GLU A 170 -6.94 -13.19 32.10
C GLU A 170 -5.98 -12.11 31.62
N GLU A 171 -6.13 -11.65 30.37
CA GLU A 171 -5.27 -10.63 29.80
C GLU A 171 -5.46 -9.27 30.49
N LEU A 172 -6.70 -8.84 30.72
CA LEU A 172 -7.00 -7.60 31.42
C LEU A 172 -6.55 -7.62 32.89
N ALA A 173 -6.55 -8.79 33.54
CA ALA A 173 -6.07 -8.95 34.92
C ALA A 173 -4.56 -8.67 35.07
N LYS A 174 -3.78 -8.75 33.99
CA LYS A 174 -2.34 -8.41 33.99
C LYS A 174 -2.09 -6.89 34.07
N GLY A 175 -3.13 -6.07 33.98
CA GLY A 175 -3.04 -4.62 33.95
C GLY A 175 -2.63 -4.07 32.57
N GLU A 176 -2.30 -2.79 32.51
CA GLU A 176 -1.86 -2.15 31.27
C GLU A 176 -0.53 -2.72 30.79
N HIS A 177 -0.51 -3.29 29.59
CA HIS A 177 0.70 -3.80 28.96
C HIS A 177 0.55 -3.90 27.44
N THR A 178 1.66 -4.13 26.75
CA THR A 178 1.73 -4.27 25.30
C THR A 178 2.51 -5.54 24.95
N LEU A 179 2.06 -6.24 23.91
CA LEU A 179 2.75 -7.43 23.39
C LEU A 179 3.41 -7.10 22.05
N ASP A 180 4.64 -7.57 21.86
CA ASP A 180 5.29 -7.55 20.55
C ASP A 180 4.75 -8.70 19.70
N LEU A 181 3.88 -8.37 18.73
CA LEU A 181 3.14 -9.35 17.95
C LEU A 181 4.02 -10.46 17.34
N PRO A 182 5.16 -10.15 16.65
CA PRO A 182 6.00 -11.18 16.07
C PRO A 182 6.65 -12.11 17.10
N SER A 183 6.90 -11.64 18.33
CA SER A 183 7.49 -12.46 19.40
C SER A 183 6.58 -13.59 19.88
N LEU A 184 5.28 -13.51 19.57
CA LEU A 184 4.27 -14.49 19.98
C LEU A 184 4.18 -15.70 19.04
N PHE A 185 4.80 -15.63 17.87
CA PHE A 185 4.68 -16.63 16.81
C PHE A 185 6.04 -17.25 16.46
N PRO A 186 6.06 -18.47 15.89
CA PRO A 186 7.29 -19.01 15.31
C PRO A 186 7.81 -18.10 14.18
N PRO A 187 9.10 -18.25 13.80
CA PRO A 187 9.67 -17.54 12.67
C PRO A 187 8.83 -17.71 11.39
N ASN A 188 8.45 -16.59 10.77
CA ASN A 188 7.69 -16.56 9.52
C ASN A 188 8.57 -16.02 8.39
N GLU A 189 8.84 -16.85 7.37
CA GLU A 189 9.77 -16.50 6.28
C GLU A 189 9.31 -15.28 5.47
N ALA A 190 8.00 -15.17 5.20
CA ALA A 190 7.46 -14.05 4.43
C ALA A 190 7.57 -12.74 5.22
N TYR A 191 7.34 -12.78 6.53
CA TYR A 191 7.55 -11.63 7.41
C TYR A 191 9.03 -11.24 7.48
N GLN A 192 9.94 -12.20 7.60
CA GLN A 192 11.38 -11.96 7.59
C GLN A 192 11.84 -11.35 6.26
N ALA A 193 11.29 -11.80 5.13
CA ALA A 193 11.54 -11.22 3.82
C ALA A 193 11.08 -9.75 3.75
N LEU A 194 9.90 -9.44 4.30
CA LEU A 194 9.42 -8.06 4.41
C LEU A 194 10.33 -7.20 5.31
N GLN A 195 10.79 -7.71 6.45
CA GLN A 195 11.72 -7.00 7.32
C GLN A 195 13.07 -6.73 6.64
N ALA A 196 13.53 -7.67 5.80
CA ALA A 196 14.77 -7.53 5.04
C ALA A 196 14.62 -6.60 3.81
N TYR A 197 13.38 -6.30 3.39
CA TYR A 197 13.10 -5.49 2.22
C TYR A 197 13.48 -4.02 2.43
N ARG A 198 14.42 -3.53 1.63
CA ARG A 198 15.04 -2.22 1.79
C ARG A 198 14.46 -1.20 0.82
N THR A 199 14.04 -0.05 1.33
CA THR A 199 13.53 1.05 0.52
C THR A 199 14.20 2.35 0.93
N PRO A 200 14.19 3.38 0.07
CA PRO A 200 14.72 4.71 0.41
C PRO A 200 14.07 5.34 1.65
N PHE A 201 12.88 4.88 2.05
CA PHE A 201 12.15 5.38 3.22
C PHE A 201 12.67 4.83 4.54
N HIS A 202 13.28 3.64 4.52
CA HIS A 202 13.80 2.96 5.72
C HIS A 202 15.33 2.94 5.76
N ASP A 203 16.02 3.17 4.63
CA ASP A 203 17.47 3.20 4.54
C ASP A 203 18.00 4.51 3.97
N ARG A 204 18.64 5.31 4.82
CA ARG A 204 19.18 6.63 4.45
C ARG A 204 20.21 6.59 3.32
N TRP A 205 21.00 5.52 3.25
CA TRP A 205 22.03 5.40 2.20
C TRP A 205 21.38 5.19 0.81
N LEU A 206 20.27 4.45 0.73
CA LEU A 206 19.50 4.29 -0.51
C LEU A 206 18.90 5.62 -0.94
N PHE A 207 18.35 6.38 0.01
CA PHE A 207 17.80 7.71 -0.25
C PHE A 207 18.85 8.65 -0.85
N TRP A 208 19.98 8.84 -0.16
CA TRP A 208 21.03 9.73 -0.64
C TRP A 208 21.70 9.20 -1.91
N GLY A 209 21.81 7.88 -2.05
CA GLY A 209 22.30 7.23 -3.27
C GLY A 209 21.42 7.57 -4.47
N LEU A 210 20.11 7.38 -4.37
CA LEU A 210 19.15 7.74 -5.42
C LEU A 210 19.18 9.24 -5.72
N MET A 211 19.22 10.10 -4.71
CA MET A 211 19.31 11.55 -4.90
C MET A 211 20.59 11.94 -5.64
N GLY A 212 21.72 11.33 -5.27
CA GLY A 212 23.00 11.49 -5.97
C GLY A 212 22.91 11.05 -7.44
N TRP A 213 22.32 9.90 -7.70
CA TRP A 213 22.08 9.41 -9.07
C TRP A 213 21.15 10.33 -9.87
N GLY A 214 20.11 10.87 -9.25
CA GLY A 214 19.25 11.89 -9.85
C GLY A 214 20.02 13.16 -10.22
N GLY A 215 20.88 13.64 -9.31
CA GLY A 215 21.76 14.79 -9.58
C GLY A 215 22.74 14.54 -10.74
N LEU A 216 23.35 13.35 -10.80
CA LEU A 216 24.21 12.96 -11.92
C LEU A 216 23.44 12.90 -13.25
N ALA A 217 22.19 12.42 -13.23
CA ALA A 217 21.33 12.39 -14.40
C ALA A 217 20.99 13.80 -14.91
N VAL A 218 20.68 14.75 -14.01
CA VAL A 218 20.47 16.16 -14.37
C VAL A 218 21.73 16.75 -15.03
N LEU A 219 22.89 16.58 -14.39
CA LEU A 219 24.15 17.10 -14.91
C LEU A 219 24.48 16.52 -16.29
N TRP A 220 24.37 15.21 -16.45
CA TRP A 220 24.69 14.55 -17.71
C TRP A 220 23.67 14.89 -18.80
N GLY A 221 22.38 14.96 -18.46
CA GLY A 221 21.32 15.43 -19.35
C GLY A 221 21.58 16.84 -19.87
N PHE A 222 22.05 17.75 -19.01
CA PHE A 222 22.44 19.11 -19.41
C PHE A 222 23.60 19.11 -20.41
N ILE A 223 24.66 18.32 -20.14
CA ILE A 223 25.81 18.19 -21.05
C ILE A 223 25.39 17.68 -22.43
N LEU A 224 24.54 16.64 -22.47
CA LEU A 224 23.99 16.09 -23.71
C LEU A 224 23.13 17.13 -24.45
N GLY A 225 22.32 17.90 -23.72
CA GLY A 225 21.50 18.99 -24.28
C GLY A 225 22.35 20.07 -24.94
N VAL A 226 23.44 20.51 -24.28
CA VAL A 226 24.41 21.45 -24.86
C VAL A 226 25.03 20.89 -26.15
N TRP A 227 25.41 19.60 -26.18
CA TRP A 227 25.94 18.99 -27.40
C TRP A 227 24.93 18.91 -28.54
N VAL A 228 23.68 18.57 -28.25
CA VAL A 228 22.60 18.56 -29.25
C VAL A 228 22.40 19.96 -29.81
N LEU A 229 22.39 20.99 -28.96
CA LEU A 229 22.26 22.39 -29.38
C LEU A 229 23.45 22.85 -30.24
N VAL A 230 24.69 22.54 -29.83
CA VAL A 230 25.90 22.83 -30.61
C VAL A 230 25.86 22.14 -31.97
N ASN A 231 25.42 20.89 -32.05
CA ASN A 231 25.24 20.19 -33.32
C ASN A 231 24.14 20.86 -34.17
N GLY A 232 23.05 21.32 -33.56
CA GLY A 232 22.01 22.11 -34.24
C GLY A 232 22.57 23.38 -34.88
N VAL A 233 23.32 24.18 -34.11
CA VAL A 233 23.95 25.42 -34.59
C VAL A 233 24.97 25.14 -35.70
N ARG A 234 25.81 24.11 -35.55
CA ARG A 234 26.78 23.71 -36.59
C ARG A 234 26.08 23.29 -37.87
N ARG A 235 24.94 22.57 -37.77
CA ARG A 235 24.14 22.17 -38.92
C ARG A 235 23.54 23.37 -39.65
N LEU A 236 23.02 24.36 -38.91
CA LEU A 236 22.54 25.62 -39.47
C LEU A 236 23.65 26.39 -40.19
N ARG A 237 24.88 26.33 -39.67
CA ARG A 237 26.09 26.93 -40.28
C ARG A 237 26.73 26.05 -41.37
N ARG A 238 26.07 24.97 -41.80
CA ARG A 238 26.56 24.01 -42.83
C ARG A 238 27.92 23.39 -42.50
N LEU A 239 28.27 23.27 -41.21
CA LEU A 239 29.47 22.59 -40.74
C LEU A 239 29.22 21.08 -40.59
N PRO A 240 30.25 20.23 -40.73
CA PRO A 240 30.12 18.78 -40.51
C PRO A 240 29.69 18.49 -39.07
N VAL A 241 28.67 17.64 -38.92
CA VAL A 241 28.06 17.28 -37.64
C VAL A 241 27.94 15.78 -37.48
N ARG A 242 28.10 15.31 -36.24
CA ARG A 242 27.86 13.91 -35.88
C ARG A 242 26.36 13.61 -35.78
N THR A 243 26.02 12.34 -35.95
CA THR A 243 24.66 11.82 -35.74
C THR A 243 24.18 12.15 -34.33
N SER A 244 23.08 12.91 -34.22
CA SER A 244 22.63 13.47 -32.94
C SER A 244 21.50 12.70 -32.26
N TRP A 245 20.80 11.79 -32.96
CA TRP A 245 19.69 11.05 -32.38
C TRP A 245 20.08 10.19 -31.15
N PRO A 246 21.27 9.55 -31.07
CA PRO A 246 21.64 8.79 -29.87
C PRO A 246 21.84 9.70 -28.65
N LEU A 247 22.31 10.93 -28.87
CA LEU A 247 22.45 11.95 -27.82
C LEU A 247 21.09 12.43 -27.34
N VAL A 248 20.14 12.61 -28.26
CA VAL A 248 18.75 12.96 -27.92
C VAL A 248 18.12 11.82 -27.12
N LEU A 249 18.27 10.57 -27.55
CA LEU A 249 17.73 9.41 -26.84
C LEU A 249 18.33 9.27 -25.43
N ALA A 250 19.64 9.44 -25.30
CA ALA A 250 20.32 9.44 -24.01
C ALA A 250 19.89 10.63 -23.12
N GLY A 251 19.67 11.81 -23.70
CA GLY A 251 19.17 12.98 -22.97
C GLY A 251 17.75 12.75 -22.46
N LEU A 252 16.86 12.21 -23.29
CA LEU A 252 15.49 11.86 -22.91
C LEU A 252 15.46 10.81 -21.80
N SER A 253 16.36 9.81 -21.82
CA SER A 253 16.44 8.83 -20.73
C SER A 253 16.94 9.43 -19.43
N MET A 254 17.83 10.44 -19.45
CA MET A 254 18.21 11.17 -18.22
C MET A 254 17.02 11.90 -17.62
N VAL A 255 16.19 12.58 -18.44
CA VAL A 255 14.98 13.27 -17.97
C VAL A 255 13.99 12.26 -17.37
N ALA A 256 13.74 11.15 -18.07
CA ALA A 256 12.88 10.08 -17.59
C ALA A 256 13.42 9.45 -16.29
N LEU A 257 14.74 9.29 -16.15
CA LEU A 257 15.38 8.79 -14.94
C LEU A 257 15.19 9.74 -13.76
N VAL A 258 15.35 11.06 -13.96
CA VAL A 258 15.09 12.06 -12.92
C VAL A 258 13.63 12.00 -12.45
N GLY A 259 12.68 11.87 -13.38
CA GLY A 259 11.27 11.68 -13.05
C GLY A 259 11.03 10.41 -12.23
N LEU A 260 11.63 9.28 -12.63
CA LEU A 260 11.56 8.03 -11.88
C LEU A 260 12.15 8.19 -10.47
N VAL A 261 13.35 8.75 -10.33
CA VAL A 261 13.98 8.99 -9.03
C VAL A 261 13.10 9.88 -8.14
N GLY A 262 12.50 10.93 -8.71
CA GLY A 262 11.55 11.77 -7.99
C GLY A 262 10.36 10.98 -7.44
N VAL A 263 9.79 10.07 -8.23
CA VAL A 263 8.74 9.15 -7.77
C VAL A 263 9.24 8.25 -6.65
N LEU A 264 10.41 7.60 -6.82
CA LEU A 264 10.98 6.68 -5.85
C LEU A 264 11.33 7.33 -4.49
N LEU A 265 11.56 8.64 -4.48
CA LEU A 265 11.85 9.40 -3.26
C LEU A 265 10.62 10.05 -2.63
N THR A 266 9.46 10.05 -3.31
CA THR A 266 8.26 10.76 -2.83
C THR A 266 7.06 9.83 -2.57
N LEU A 267 6.97 8.70 -3.27
CA LEU A 267 5.84 7.79 -3.19
C LEU A 267 6.25 6.44 -2.59
N GLU A 268 6.20 6.30 -1.27
CA GLU A 268 6.53 5.04 -0.58
C GLU A 268 5.70 3.85 -1.07
N GLN A 269 4.43 4.10 -1.42
CA GLN A 269 3.51 3.07 -1.88
C GLN A 269 4.03 2.30 -3.11
N VAL A 270 4.86 2.92 -3.97
CA VAL A 270 5.31 2.24 -5.19
C VAL A 270 6.16 1.01 -4.90
N PHE A 271 6.85 0.95 -3.76
CA PHE A 271 7.67 -0.22 -3.37
C PHE A 271 6.83 -1.41 -2.92
N TYR A 272 5.61 -1.16 -2.43
CA TYR A 272 4.74 -2.19 -1.87
C TYR A 272 3.60 -2.60 -2.81
N PHE A 273 3.17 -1.68 -3.67
CA PHE A 273 2.06 -1.87 -4.61
C PHE A 273 2.53 -1.89 -6.07
N GLY A 274 3.74 -1.42 -6.36
CA GLY A 274 4.21 -1.27 -7.73
C GLY A 274 3.86 0.10 -8.34
N LEU A 275 4.64 0.49 -9.35
CA LEU A 275 4.47 1.79 -10.02
C LEU A 275 3.10 1.91 -10.72
N GLY A 276 2.68 0.86 -11.42
CA GLY A 276 1.43 0.85 -12.19
C GLY A 276 0.18 0.95 -11.34
N ASP A 277 0.17 0.29 -10.18
CA ASP A 277 -0.99 0.27 -9.29
C ASP A 277 -1.17 1.61 -8.59
N VAL A 278 -0.06 2.28 -8.24
CA VAL A 278 -0.11 3.62 -7.63
C VAL A 278 -0.41 4.70 -8.68
N ARG A 279 0.18 4.58 -9.88
CA ARG A 279 0.01 5.49 -11.02
C ARG A 279 0.17 4.74 -12.34
N PRO A 280 -0.93 4.40 -13.05
CA PRO A 280 -0.87 3.59 -14.28
C PRO A 280 0.09 4.13 -15.35
N VAL A 281 0.22 5.46 -15.47
CA VAL A 281 1.13 6.11 -16.43
C VAL A 281 2.62 5.80 -16.18
N LEU A 282 2.99 5.40 -14.96
CA LEU A 282 4.36 5.09 -14.58
C LEU A 282 4.75 3.63 -14.85
N ALA A 283 3.79 2.74 -15.14
CA ALA A 283 4.04 1.30 -15.31
C ALA A 283 5.11 1.00 -16.36
N MET A 284 5.10 1.76 -17.46
CA MET A 284 6.03 1.55 -18.59
C MET A 284 7.37 2.26 -18.43
N LEU A 285 7.55 3.10 -17.41
CA LEU A 285 8.74 3.93 -17.26
C LEU A 285 10.03 3.11 -17.04
N PRO A 286 10.06 2.08 -16.17
CA PRO A 286 11.23 1.22 -16.03
C PRO A 286 11.56 0.46 -17.33
N TYR A 287 10.54 -0.06 -18.03
CA TYR A 287 10.71 -0.78 -19.30
C TYR A 287 11.25 0.12 -20.40
N PHE A 288 10.75 1.36 -20.50
CA PHE A 288 11.27 2.35 -21.44
C PHE A 288 12.76 2.60 -21.18
N LEU A 289 13.15 2.84 -19.92
CA LEU A 289 14.54 3.06 -19.55
C LEU A 289 15.43 1.83 -19.83
N LEU A 290 14.92 0.63 -19.61
CA LEU A 290 15.59 -0.62 -19.93
C LEU A 290 15.84 -0.78 -21.44
N VAL A 291 14.82 -0.52 -22.27
CA VAL A 291 14.94 -0.56 -23.73
C VAL A 291 15.96 0.47 -24.21
N VAL A 292 15.93 1.69 -23.67
CA VAL A 292 16.93 2.70 -24.01
C VAL A 292 18.34 2.24 -23.62
N ALA A 293 18.53 1.67 -22.42
CA ALA A 293 19.82 1.13 -22.00
C ALA A 293 20.34 0.05 -22.96
N VAL A 294 19.48 -0.88 -23.40
CA VAL A 294 19.84 -1.91 -24.39
C VAL A 294 20.23 -1.27 -25.73
N VAL A 295 19.45 -0.31 -26.23
CA VAL A 295 19.74 0.40 -27.49
C VAL A 295 21.10 1.12 -27.42
N LEU A 296 21.35 1.85 -26.33
CA LEU A 296 22.63 2.54 -26.11
C LEU A 296 23.80 1.55 -26.03
N PHE A 297 23.61 0.42 -25.35
CA PHE A 297 24.63 -0.62 -25.24
C PHE A 297 24.99 -1.25 -26.59
N VAL A 298 23.98 -1.62 -27.39
CA VAL A 298 24.20 -2.16 -28.75
C VAL A 298 24.90 -1.14 -29.63
N ARG A 299 24.53 0.15 -29.51
CA ARG A 299 25.15 1.25 -30.25
C ARG A 299 26.62 1.43 -29.88
N LEU A 300 26.95 1.42 -28.58
CA LEU A 300 28.32 1.50 -28.08
C LEU A 300 29.22 0.38 -28.60
N ARG A 301 28.68 -0.84 -28.76
CA ARG A 301 29.42 -1.97 -29.34
C ARG A 301 29.71 -1.77 -30.83
N ARG A 302 28.79 -1.15 -31.58
CA ARG A 302 28.92 -0.94 -33.04
C ARG A 302 29.74 0.30 -33.40
N HIS A 303 29.73 1.34 -32.58
CA HIS A 303 30.34 2.64 -32.91
C HIS A 303 31.28 3.14 -31.81
N ALA A 304 32.55 2.76 -31.87
CA ALA A 304 33.55 3.13 -30.87
C ALA A 304 33.74 4.66 -30.70
N THR A 305 33.48 5.44 -31.75
CA THR A 305 33.58 6.91 -31.74
C THR A 305 32.46 7.62 -30.96
N GLU A 306 31.38 6.89 -30.61
CA GLU A 306 30.24 7.38 -29.82
C GLU A 306 30.34 6.97 -28.33
N ARG A 307 31.47 6.37 -27.91
CA ARG A 307 31.67 5.89 -26.54
C ARG A 307 31.54 6.97 -25.47
N TRP A 308 32.19 8.10 -25.71
CA TRP A 308 32.30 9.19 -24.75
C TRP A 308 30.94 9.79 -24.32
N PRO A 309 29.99 10.07 -25.23
CA PRO A 309 28.68 10.56 -24.82
C PRO A 309 27.74 9.50 -24.23
N LEU A 310 27.83 8.26 -24.69
CA LEU A 310 26.82 7.24 -24.38
C LEU A 310 27.19 6.37 -23.17
N MET A 311 28.48 6.17 -22.90
CA MET A 311 28.91 5.35 -21.76
C MET A 311 28.50 5.95 -20.42
N PRO A 312 28.70 7.26 -20.14
CA PRO A 312 28.27 7.81 -18.86
C PRO A 312 26.75 7.76 -18.66
N ALA A 313 25.96 7.88 -19.74
CA ALA A 313 24.51 7.69 -19.66
C ALA A 313 24.14 6.27 -19.21
N LEU A 314 24.83 5.23 -19.69
CA LEU A 314 24.64 3.86 -19.20
C LEU A 314 25.08 3.69 -17.75
N VAL A 315 26.22 4.26 -17.36
CA VAL A 315 26.72 4.20 -15.98
C VAL A 315 25.70 4.81 -15.01
N VAL A 316 24.98 5.85 -15.42
CA VAL A 316 23.94 6.49 -14.63
C VAL A 316 22.63 5.67 -14.62
N LEU A 317 22.25 5.05 -15.74
CA LEU A 317 21.00 4.28 -15.84
C LEU A 317 21.04 2.94 -15.10
N LEU A 318 22.14 2.18 -15.26
CA LEU A 318 22.21 0.78 -14.83
C LEU A 318 21.97 0.57 -13.32
N PRO A 319 22.52 1.40 -12.40
CA PRO A 319 22.27 1.25 -10.98
C PRO A 319 20.79 1.44 -10.61
N VAL A 320 20.10 2.40 -11.22
CA VAL A 320 18.67 2.62 -10.95
C VAL A 320 17.82 1.50 -11.56
N LEU A 321 18.17 0.99 -12.74
CA LEU A 321 17.51 -0.19 -13.33
C LEU A 321 17.72 -1.46 -12.49
N ALA A 322 18.91 -1.65 -11.92
CA ALA A 322 19.15 -2.73 -10.97
C ALA A 322 18.28 -2.57 -9.71
N GLY A 323 18.13 -1.34 -9.20
CA GLY A 323 17.16 -1.02 -8.14
C GLY A 323 15.73 -1.37 -8.54
N CYS A 324 15.29 -1.01 -9.75
CA CYS A 324 13.96 -1.35 -10.26
C CYS A 324 13.72 -2.88 -10.31
N ALA A 325 14.74 -3.66 -10.67
CA ALA A 325 14.66 -5.11 -10.63
C ALA A 325 14.56 -5.63 -9.19
N TYR A 326 15.36 -5.08 -8.27
CA TYR A 326 15.29 -5.41 -6.84
C TYR A 326 13.94 -5.06 -6.22
N TRP A 327 13.28 -3.99 -6.65
CA TRP A 327 11.95 -3.60 -6.17
C TRP A 327 10.79 -4.21 -6.99
N GLY A 328 11.08 -5.12 -7.92
CA GLY A 328 10.07 -5.88 -8.63
C GLY A 328 9.33 -5.12 -9.73
N PHE A 329 9.77 -3.93 -10.14
CA PHE A 329 9.04 -3.10 -11.13
C PHE A 329 9.02 -3.68 -12.55
N PHE A 330 9.71 -4.79 -12.79
CA PHE A 330 9.64 -5.56 -14.03
C PHE A 330 8.77 -6.82 -13.92
N LEU A 331 8.10 -7.01 -12.78
CA LEU A 331 7.20 -8.13 -12.53
C LEU A 331 5.74 -7.63 -12.51
N PRO A 332 4.77 -8.49 -12.85
CA PRO A 332 3.37 -8.17 -12.63
C PRO A 332 3.10 -8.05 -11.13
N HIS A 333 2.52 -6.92 -10.72
CA HIS A 333 2.13 -6.64 -9.33
C HIS A 333 0.76 -7.23 -9.00
#